data_AF-A0AAV9AV38-F1
#
_entry.id   AF-A0AAV9AV38-F1
#
_cell.length_a   1.000
_cell.length_b   1.000
_cell.length_c   1.000
_cell.angle_alpha   90.00
_cell.angle_beta   90.00
_cell.angle_gamma   90.00
#
_symmetry.space_group_name_H-M   'P 1'
#
loop_
_entity.id
_entity.type
_entity.pdbx_description
1 polymer ?
#
loop_
_entity_poly.entity_id
_entity_poly.type
_entity_poly.pdbx_seq_one_letter_code
_entity_poly.pdbx_strand_id
1 'polypeptide(L)' 'MFLFSGRGYWQELIESIVWAHNKLKVAPATQPRALSIVQGRAVGVTHYLLGGIATTWAFFLARIIAVG' A
#
# COMPACT_ATOMS: atom_id res chain seq x y z
N MET A 1 -0.81 -1.47 -6.69
CA MET A 1 -0.68 -2.73 -5.91
C MET A 1 -2.00 -3.13 -5.25
N PHE A 2 -2.46 -2.41 -4.23
CA PHE A 2 -3.63 -2.79 -3.40
C PHE A 2 -4.95 -3.04 -4.14
N LEU A 3 -5.18 -2.40 -5.30
CA LEU A 3 -6.42 -2.56 -6.09
C LEU A 3 -6.47 -3.84 -6.95
N PHE A 4 -5.32 -4.47 -7.22
CA PHE A 4 -5.22 -5.64 -8.11
C PHE A 4 -4.81 -6.93 -7.38
N SER A 5 -4.37 -6.83 -6.13
CA SER A 5 -4.01 -7.98 -5.29
C SER A 5 -5.02 -8.20 -4.17
N GLY A 6 -5.21 -9.45 -3.72
CA GLY A 6 -6.12 -9.80 -2.62
C GLY A 6 -5.42 -10.04 -1.28
N ARG A 7 -6.19 -10.04 -0.19
CA ARG A 7 -5.71 -10.28 1.18
C ARG A 7 -5.02 -11.65 1.35
N GLY A 8 -5.54 -12.70 0.71
CA GLY A 8 -5.03 -14.08 0.89
C GLY A 8 -3.55 -14.20 0.55
N TYR A 9 -3.16 -13.73 -0.64
CA TYR A 9 -1.77 -13.67 -1.09
C TYR A 9 -0.85 -12.98 -0.06
N TRP A 10 -1.24 -11.79 0.41
CA TRP A 10 -0.44 -11.05 1.38
C TRP A 10 -0.37 -11.72 2.75
N GLN A 11 -1.42 -12.43 3.16
CA GLN A 11 -1.45 -13.14 4.43
C GLN A 11 -0.51 -14.36 4.41
N GLU A 12 -0.48 -15.14 3.33
CA GLU A 12 0.44 -16.28 3.15
C GLU A 12 1.92 -15.81 3.10
N LEU A 13 2.18 -14.67 2.46
CA LEU A 13 3.50 -14.04 2.48
C LEU A 13 3.91 -13.62 3.90
N ILE A 14 3.02 -12.98 4.65
CA ILE A 14 3.27 -12.59 6.04
C ILE A 14 3.56 -13.83 6.91
N GLU A 15 2.87 -14.93 6.69
CA GLU A 15 3.11 -16.18 7.45
C GLU A 15 4.51 -16.74 7.21
N SER A 16 4.98 -16.70 5.95
CA SER A 16 6.35 -17.07 5.61
C SER A 16 7.39 -16.13 6.27
N ILE A 17 7.10 -14.83 6.34
CA ILE A 17 7.96 -13.85 7.01
C ILE A 17 7.98 -14.07 8.53
N VAL A 18 6.82 -14.34 9.14
CA VAL A 18 6.69 -14.62 10.58
C VAL A 18 7.43 -15.90 10.95
N TRP A 19 7.40 -16.92 10.08
CA TRP A 19 8.22 -18.12 10.26
C TRP A 19 9.72 -17.77 10.39
N ALA A 20 10.24 -16.90 9.51
CA ALA A 20 11.63 -16.46 9.58
C ALA A 20 11.93 -15.65 10.86
N HIS A 21 11.03 -14.77 11.29
CA HIS A 21 11.19 -14.00 12.53
C HIS A 21 11.20 -14.89 13.78
N ASN A 22 10.40 -15.95 13.79
CA ASN A 22 10.38 -16.93 14.88
C ASN A 22 11.70 -17.70 14.98
N LYS A 23 12.37 -18.02 13.86
CA LYS A 23 13.69 -18.66 13.87
C LYS A 23 14.76 -17.82 14.57
N LEU A 24 14.66 -16.49 14.44
CA LEU A 24 15.55 -15.55 15.10
C LEU A 24 15.04 -15.06 16.46
N LYS A 25 13.89 -15.56 16.93
CA LYS A 25 13.24 -15.16 18.19
C LYS A 25 12.97 -13.65 18.29
N VAL A 26 12.71 -12.99 17.17
CA VAL A 26 12.38 -11.55 17.07
C VAL A 26 10.96 -11.31 16.57
N ALA A 27 10.10 -12.33 16.63
CA ALA A 27 8.70 -12.18 16.28
C ALA A 27 8.00 -11.25 17.28
N PRO A 28 7.17 -10.30 16.81
CA PRO A 28 6.42 -9.43 17.69
C PRO A 28 5.34 -10.22 18.46
N ALA A 29 4.98 -9.72 19.64
CA ALA A 29 3.90 -10.32 20.44
C ALA A 29 2.52 -10.15 19.78
N THR A 30 2.28 -9.01 19.13
CA THR A 30 1.06 -8.77 18.35
C THR A 30 1.17 -9.43 16.98
N GLN A 31 0.21 -10.32 16.67
CA GLN A 31 0.25 -11.07 15.41
C GLN A 31 0.07 -10.13 14.20
N PRO A 32 1.04 -10.11 13.25
CA PRO A 32 0.88 -9.33 12.03
C PRO A 32 -0.15 -10.00 11.11
N ARG A 33 -1.04 -9.19 10.54
CA ARG A 33 -2.09 -9.63 9.63
C ARG A 33 -2.12 -8.73 8.41
N ALA A 34 -2.42 -9.31 7.26
CA ALA A 34 -2.74 -8.53 6.07
C ALA A 34 -4.01 -7.70 6.31
N LEU A 35 -4.06 -6.51 5.70
CA LEU A 35 -5.19 -5.58 5.75
C LEU A 35 -6.51 -6.29 5.46
N SER A 36 -7.60 -5.82 6.07
CA SER A 36 -8.93 -6.31 5.72
C SER A 36 -9.25 -5.98 4.25
N ILE A 37 -10.21 -6.70 3.65
CA ILE A 37 -10.60 -6.46 2.25
C ILE A 37 -11.05 -5.01 2.03
N VAL A 38 -11.84 -4.47 2.96
CA VAL A 38 -12.33 -3.09 2.90
C VAL A 38 -11.18 -2.10 3.10
N GLN A 39 -10.28 -2.36 4.05
CA GLN A 39 -9.09 -1.51 4.26
C GLN A 39 -8.18 -1.51 3.03
N GLY A 40 -7.91 -2.69 2.42
CA GLY A 40 -7.11 -2.79 1.21
C GLY A 40 -7.69 -1.99 0.04
N ARG A 41 -9.02 -2.03 -0.14
CA ARG A 41 -9.73 -1.19 -1.12
C ARG A 41 -9.61 0.29 -0.80
N ALA A 42 -9.83 0.68 0.46
CA ALA A 42 -9.73 2.06 0.91
C ALA A 42 -8.33 2.62 0.67
N VAL A 43 -7.29 1.92 1.13
CA VAL A 43 -5.88 2.29 0.88
C VAL A 43 -5.60 2.40 -0.61
N GLY A 44 -6.08 1.45 -1.42
CA GLY A 44 -5.91 1.47 -2.87
C GLY A 44 -6.51 2.71 -3.53
N VAL A 45 -7.77 3.06 -3.20
CA VAL A 45 -8.44 4.25 -3.75
C VAL A 45 -7.79 5.54 -3.25
N THR A 46 -7.40 5.62 -1.98
CA THR A 46 -6.70 6.79 -1.45
C THR A 46 -5.42 7.09 -2.23
N HIS A 47 -4.58 6.08 -2.48
CA HIS A 47 -3.35 6.27 -3.25
C HIS A 47 -3.63 6.59 -4.72
N TYR A 48 -4.66 5.97 -5.31
CA TYR A 48 -5.05 6.24 -6.69
C TYR A 48 -5.49 7.70 -6.88
N LEU A 49 -6.37 8.20 -6.02
CA LEU A 49 -6.86 9.58 -6.08
C LEU A 49 -5.75 10.57 -5.77
N LEU A 50 -4.98 10.35 -4.70
CA LEU A 50 -3.87 11.23 -4.33
C LEU A 50 -2.85 11.33 -5.47
N GLY A 51 -2.45 10.19 -6.03
CA GLY A 51 -1.48 10.17 -7.13
C GLY A 51 -2.01 10.85 -8.40
N GLY A 52 -3.26 10.59 -8.78
CA GLY A 52 -3.88 11.21 -9.95
C GLY A 52 -4.03 12.73 -9.82
N ILE A 53 -4.51 13.19 -8.67
CA ILE A 53 -4.67 14.62 -8.38
C ILE A 53 -3.31 15.31 -8.29
N ALA A 54 -2.36 14.77 -7.53
CA ALA A 54 -1.04 15.37 -7.36
C ALA A 54 -0.27 15.45 -8.68
N THR A 55 -0.35 14.43 -9.53
CA THR A 55 0.29 14.42 -10.86
C THR A 55 -0.30 15.52 -11.76
N THR A 56 -1.63 15.62 -11.81
CA THR A 56 -2.33 16.62 -12.63
C THR A 56 -2.05 18.03 -12.12
N TRP A 57 -2.07 18.21 -10.80
CA TRP A 57 -1.73 19.46 -10.14
C TRP A 57 -0.30 19.92 -10.49
N ALA A 58 0.68 19.03 -10.36
CA ALA A 58 2.07 19.34 -10.70
C ALA A 58 2.21 19.69 -12.18
N PHE A 59 1.55 18.94 -13.08
CA PHE A 59 1.54 19.23 -14.51
C PHE A 59 0.98 20.62 -14.83
N PHE A 60 -0.18 20.97 -14.28
CA PHE A 60 -0.80 22.28 -14.54
C PHE A 60 0.03 23.43 -14.02
N LEU A 61 0.56 23.33 -12.79
CA LEU A 61 1.41 24.39 -12.24
C LEU A 61 2.69 24.56 -13.06
N ALA A 62 3.38 23.46 -13.36
CA ALA A 62 4.60 23.53 -14.17
C ALA A 62 4.31 24.11 -15.56
N ARG A 63 3.20 23.70 -16.19
CA ARG A 63 2.82 24.19 -17.52
C ARG A 63 2.52 25.69 -17.49
N ILE A 64 1.64 26.16 -16.61
CA ILE A 64 1.21 27.56 -16.63
C ILE A 64 2.34 28.51 -16.24
N ILE A 65 3.22 28.12 -15.32
CA ILE A 65 4.38 28.94 -14.94
C ILE A 65 5.40 29.02 -16.08
N ALA A 66 5.54 27.96 -16.89
CA ALA A 66 6.53 27.93 -17.97
C ALA A 66 6.10 28.68 -19.24
N VAL A 67 4.79 28.86 -19.49
CA VAL A 67 4.28 29.47 -20.74
C VAL A 67 3.29 30.62 -20.56
N GLY A 68 2.86 30.91 -19.34
CA GLY A 68 2.01 32.06 -18.98
C GLY A 68 2.84 33.22 -18.48
#